data_AF-A0A923V5L5-F1
#
_entry.id   AF-A0A923V5L5-F1
#
_cell.length_a   1.000
_cell.length_b   1.000
_cell.length_c   1.000
_cell.angle_alpha   90.00
_cell.angle_beta   90.00
_cell.angle_gamma   90.00
#
_symmetry.space_group_name_H-M   'P 1'
#
loop_
_entity.id
_entity.type
_entity.pdbx_description
1 polymer ?
#
loop_
_entity_poly.entity_id
_entity_poly.type
_entity_poly.pdbx_seq_one_letter_code
_entity_poly.pdbx_strand_id
1 'polypeptide(L)' 'MILIIGAGLSGLLTAYRLKRAGIPFKIIEARSSDSS' A
#
# COMPACT_ATOMS: atom_id res chain seq x y z
N MET A 1 12.40 4.84 -5.31
CA MET A 1 11.14 5.24 -4.65
C MET A 1 10.06 4.25 -5.07
N ILE A 2 9.49 3.48 -4.14
CA ILE A 2 8.47 2.45 -4.46
C ILE A 2 7.07 3.01 -4.21
N LEU A 3 6.18 2.81 -5.18
CA LEU A 3 4.77 3.17 -5.09
C LEU A 3 3.91 1.91 -5.23
N ILE A 4 3.06 1.65 -4.23
CA ILE A 4 2.07 0.56 -4.24
C ILE A 4 0.72 1.16 -4.60
N ILE A 5 0.06 0.62 -5.63
CA ILE A 5 -1.28 1.05 -6.07
C ILE A 5 -2.28 -0.04 -5.68
N GLY A 6 -3.23 0.31 -4.82
CA GLY A 6 -4.21 -0.57 -4.18
C GLY A 6 -3.76 -1.04 -2.79
N ALA A 7 -4.63 -0.89 -1.79
CA ALA A 7 -4.38 -1.34 -0.41
C ALA A 7 -5.22 -2.57 -0.03
N GLY A 8 -5.48 -3.44 -1.01
CA GLY A 8 -5.96 -4.79 -0.77
C GLY A 8 -4.90 -5.67 -0.09
N LEU A 9 -5.25 -6.92 0.21
CA LEU A 9 -4.41 -7.84 0.98
C LEU A 9 -2.98 -8.00 0.41
N SER A 10 -2.86 -8.12 -0.92
CA SER A 10 -1.55 -8.24 -1.58
C SER A 10 -0.72 -6.95 -1.49
N GLY A 11 -1.36 -5.79 -1.60
CA GLY A 11 -0.72 -4.48 -1.44
C GLY A 11 -0.20 -4.28 -0.02
N LEU A 12 -1.01 -4.62 0.98
CA LEU A 12 -0.64 -4.52 2.39
C LEU A 12 0.45 -5.54 2.78
N LEU A 13 0.39 -6.78 2.29
CA LEU A 13 1.44 -7.77 2.53
C LEU A 13 2.79 -7.32 1.95
N THR A 14 2.76 -6.74 0.75
CA THR A 14 3.94 -6.17 0.10
C THR A 14 4.51 -5.01 0.92
N ALA A 15 3.66 -4.06 1.32
CA ALA A 15 4.04 -2.94 2.17
C ALA A 15 4.66 -3.39 3.50
N TYR A 16 4.09 -4.42 4.14
CA TYR A 16 4.62 -4.98 5.38
C TYR A 16 6.05 -5.51 5.21
N ARG A 17 6.32 -6.24 4.12
CA ARG A 17 7.66 -6.77 3.82
C ARG A 17 8.66 -5.64 3.56
N LEU A 18 8.27 -4.60 2.82
CA LEU A 18 9.12 -3.44 2.58
C LEU A 18 9.44 -2.68 3.87
N LYS A 19 8.45 -2.51 4.75
CA LYS A 19 8.64 -1.89 6.07
C LYS A 19 9.66 -2.67 6.91
N ARG A 20 9.58 -4.00 6.94
CA ARG A 20 10.53 -4.87 7.65
C ARG A 20 11.95 -4.80 7.09
N ALA A 21 12.08 -4.55 5.79
CA ALA A 21 13.37 -4.40 5.12
C ALA A 21 13.95 -2.96 5.23
N GLY A 22 13.24 -2.03 5.88
CA GLY A 22 13.67 -0.62 5.98
C GLY A 22 13.59 0.13 4.64
N ILE A 23 12.82 -0.38 3.67
CA ILE A 23 12.72 0.21 2.34
C ILE A 23 11.59 1.24 2.34
N PRO A 24 11.83 2.50 1.95
CA PRO A 24 10.79 3.52 1.90
C PRO A 24 9.81 3.28 0.74
N PHE A 25 8.52 3.38 1.03
CA PHE A 25 7.44 3.24 0.04
C PHE A 25 6.26 4.17 0.36
N LYS A 26 5.39 4.37 -0.63
CA LYS A 26 4.06 4.98 -0.47
C LYS A 26 2.98 4.02 -0.98
N ILE A 27 1.79 4.09 -0.40
CA ILE A 27 0.60 3.36 -0.86
C ILE A 27 -0.44 4.38 -1.30
N ILE A 28 -1.06 4.18 -2.47
CA ILE A 28 -2.21 4.94 -2.96
C ILE A 28 -3.35 3.97 -3.21
N GLU A 29 -4.53 4.27 -2.70
CA GLU A 29 -5.75 3.52 -2.96
C GLU A 29 -6.70 4.32 -3.84
N ALA A 30 -7.28 3.67 -4.85
CA ALA A 30 -8.14 4.32 -5.83
C ALA A 30 -9.55 4.65 -5.31
N ARG A 31 -9.92 4.17 -4.11
CA ARG A 31 -11.24 4.37 -3.51
C ARG A 31 -11.09 4.92 -2.09
N SER A 32 -11.42 6.19 -1.91
CA SER A 32 -12.10 6.61 -0.69
C SER A 32 -13.47 5.96 -0.72
N SER A 33 -13.76 5.07 0.23
CA SER A 33 -15.12 4.59 0.47
C SER A 33 -15.99 5.77 0.87
N ASP A 34 -16.48 6.50 -0.13
CA ASP A 34 -17.68 7.31 0.00
C ASP A 34 -18.85 6.31 -0.11
N SER A 35 -19.33 5.89 1.05
CA SER A 35 -20.51 5.05 1.19
C SER A 35 -21.77 5.90 1.06
N SER A 36 -21.92 6.53 -0.11
CA SER A 36 -23.18 7.18 -0.54
C SER A 36 -24.11 6.14 -1.17
#